data_AF-A0A2U9IFT3-F1
#
_entry.id   AF-A0A2U9IFT3-F1
#
_cell.length_a   1.000
_cell.length_b   1.000
_cell.length_c   1.000
_cell.angle_alpha   90.00
_cell.angle_beta   90.00
_cell.angle_gamma   90.00
#
_symmetry.space_group_name_H-M   'P 1'
#
loop_
_entity.id
_entity.type
_entity.pdbx_description
1 polymer ?
#
loop_
_entity_poly.entity_id
_entity_poly.type
_entity_poly.pdbx_seq_one_letter_code
_entity_poly.pdbx_strand_id
1 'polypeptide(L)'
;MNTLISRIYLNGDLETSKNILRKNLQELKRSLEINGYKVNFLILRNLYNIVLAKDGNLSSLLIFLRDFKDYAIVDIFTENLKNNSDLYKIIKGDIKSWNQ
;
A
#
# COMPACT_ATOMS: atom_id res chain seq x y z
N MET A 1 15.34 -1.40 20.10
CA MET A 1 14.08 -1.10 19.40
C MET A 1 14.22 -1.55 17.97
N ASN A 2 13.50 -2.59 17.57
CA ASN A 2 13.49 -3.02 16.18
C ASN A 2 12.30 -2.35 15.49
N THR A 3 12.58 -1.60 14.42
CA THR A 3 11.56 -0.97 13.58
C THR A 3 11.43 -1.75 12.29
N LEU A 4 10.30 -2.42 12.09
CA LEU A 4 9.99 -3.10 10.83
C LEU A 4 9.17 -2.17 9.93
N ILE A 5 9.62 -1.96 8.69
CA ILE A 5 8.89 -1.14 7.71
C ILE A 5 8.49 -2.02 6.52
N SER A 6 7.18 -2.15 6.31
CA SER A 6 6.61 -2.81 5.14
C SER A 6 6.02 -1.78 4.19
N ARG A 7 6.13 -2.02 2.87
CA ARG A 7 5.61 -1.14 1.82
C ARG A 7 4.70 -1.94 0.90
N ILE A 8 3.52 -1.40 0.61
CA ILE A 8 2.53 -1.98 -0.31
C ILE A 8 2.14 -0.91 -1.33
N TYR A 9 2.05 -1.30 -2.59
CA TYR A 9 1.55 -0.45 -3.67
C TYR A 9 0.26 -1.06 -4.20
N LEU A 10 -0.82 -0.30 -4.21
CA LEU A 10 -2.11 -0.71 -4.74
C LEU A 10 -2.45 0.15 -5.94
N ASN A 11 -2.60 -0.49 -7.09
CA ASN A 11 -2.99 0.15 -8.34
C ASN A 11 -4.52 0.01 -8.48
N GLY A 12 -5.22 1.11 -8.76
CA GLY A 12 -6.68 1.12 -8.78
C GLY A 12 -7.25 2.48 -9.12
N ASP A 13 -8.57 2.51 -9.35
CA ASP A 13 -9.30 3.77 -9.26
C ASP A 13 -9.09 4.36 -7.86
N LEU A 14 -8.57 5.60 -7.79
CA LEU A 14 -8.15 6.19 -6.52
C LEU A 14 -9.31 6.37 -5.55
N GLU A 15 -10.48 6.79 -6.04
CA GLU A 15 -11.64 7.04 -5.20
C GLU A 15 -12.15 5.75 -4.56
N THR A 16 -12.35 4.72 -5.39
CA THR A 16 -12.78 3.40 -4.95
C THR A 16 -11.77 2.80 -3.96
N SER A 17 -10.48 2.87 -4.28
CA SER A 17 -9.41 2.35 -3.43
C SER A 17 -9.37 3.06 -2.07
N LYS A 18 -9.52 4.39 -2.04
CA LYS A 18 -9.56 5.18 -0.79
C LYS A 18 -10.76 4.79 0.08
N ASN A 19 -11.93 4.59 -0.52
CA ASN A 19 -13.14 4.22 0.20
C ASN A 19 -13.01 2.83 0.85
N ILE A 20 -12.52 1.84 0.10
CA ILE A 20 -12.27 0.49 0.61
C ILE A 20 -11.23 0.52 1.72
N LEU A 21 -10.10 1.20 1.49
CA LEU A 21 -9.01 1.25 2.46
C LEU A 21 -9.46 1.89 3.77
N ARG A 22 -10.24 2.98 3.72
CA ARG A 22 -10.74 3.67 4.92
C ARG A 22 -11.57 2.75 5.82
N LYS A 23 -12.48 1.96 5.23
CA LYS A 23 -13.30 1.00 5.98
C LYS A 23 -12.43 -0.09 6.62
N ASN A 24 -11.55 -0.70 5.82
CA ASN A 24 -10.68 -1.78 6.28
C ASN A 24 -9.71 -1.32 7.38
N LEU A 25 -9.20 -0.08 7.30
CA LEU A 25 -8.32 0.49 8.33
C LEU A 25 -9.03 0.70 9.67
N GLN A 26 -10.30 1.08 9.67
CA GLN A 26 -11.07 1.24 10.92
C GLN A 26 -11.26 -0.12 11.61
N GLU A 27 -11.60 -1.16 10.85
CA GLU A 27 -11.75 -2.52 11.37
C GLU A 27 -10.41 -3.08 11.88
N LEU A 28 -9.34 -2.87 11.10
CA LEU A 28 -7.97 -3.25 11.49
C LEU A 28 -7.54 -2.58 12.80
N LYS A 29 -7.79 -1.27 12.93
CA LYS A 29 -7.47 -0.53 14.16
C LYS A 29 -8.14 -1.16 15.36
N ARG A 30 -9.46 -1.35 15.28
CA ARG A 30 -10.25 -1.93 16.37
C ARG A 30 -9.71 -3.30 16.76
N SER A 31 -9.43 -4.16 15.78
CA SER A 31 -8.90 -5.49 16.03
C SER A 31 -7.51 -5.47 16.69
N LEU A 32 -6.60 -4.63 16.22
CA LEU A 32 -5.25 -4.53 16.77
C LEU A 32 -5.24 -3.88 18.17
N GLU A 33 -6.09 -2.89 18.42
CA GLU A 33 -6.22 -2.27 19.75
C GLU A 33 -6.78 -3.24 20.79
N ILE A 34 -7.75 -4.10 20.42
CA ILE A 34 -8.21 -5.21 21.29
C ILE A 34 -7.06 -6.15 21.66
N ASN A 35 -6.09 -6.33 20.74
CA ASN A 35 -4.90 -7.17 20.95
C ASN A 35 -3.73 -6.43 21.64
N GLY A 36 -3.98 -5.23 22.19
CA GLY A 36 -3.02 -4.46 22.97
C GLY A 36 -2.00 -3.66 22.15
N TYR A 37 -2.21 -3.52 20.84
CA TYR A 37 -1.40 -2.61 20.02
C TYR A 37 -1.93 -1.18 20.12
N LYS A 38 -1.03 -0.20 20.17
CA LYS A 38 -1.37 1.20 19.86
C LYS A 38 -1.26 1.41 18.36
N VAL A 39 -2.33 1.86 17.72
CA VAL A 39 -2.40 2.05 16.27
C VAL A 39 -2.56 3.53 15.93
N ASN A 40 -1.64 4.06 15.13
CA ASN A 40 -1.72 5.42 14.60
C ASN A 40 -1.79 5.40 13.08
N PHE A 41 -2.63 6.27 12.51
CA PHE A 41 -2.77 6.44 11.06
C PHE A 41 -2.38 7.84 10.67
N LEU A 42 -1.49 7.95 9.69
CA LEU A 42 -1.19 9.19 8.99
C LEU A 42 -1.55 9.02 7.52
N ILE A 43 -2.43 9.88 7.01
CA ILE A 43 -2.89 9.83 5.62
C ILE A 43 -2.45 11.11 4.93
N LEU A 44 -1.64 10.97 3.88
CA LEU A 44 -1.17 12.07 3.04
C LEU A 44 -1.54 11.79 1.58
N ARG A 45 -2.65 12.37 1.12
CA ARG A 45 -3.23 12.17 -0.22
C ARG A 45 -3.47 10.70 -0.56
N ASN A 46 -2.49 10.04 -1.17
CA ASN A 46 -2.53 8.64 -1.62
C ASN A 46 -1.59 7.73 -0.82
N LEU A 47 -0.87 8.27 0.16
CA LEU A 47 -0.02 7.54 1.08
C LEU A 47 -0.73 7.35 2.42
N TYR A 48 -0.82 6.11 2.86
CA TYR A 48 -1.32 5.74 4.18
C TYR A 48 -0.17 5.13 4.97
N ASN A 49 0.19 5.76 6.08
CA ASN A 49 1.15 5.24 7.04
C ASN A 49 0.43 4.75 8.28
N ILE A 50 0.62 3.48 8.61
CA ILE A 50 0.02 2.80 9.74
C ILE A 50 1.14 2.42 10.68
N VAL A 51 1.19 3.04 11.85
CA VAL A 51 2.19 2.78 12.87
C VAL A 51 1.56 1.94 13.97
N LEU A 52 2.19 0.82 14.29
CA LEU A 52 1.79 -0.10 15.34
C LEU A 52 2.87 -0.10 16.42
N ALA A 53 2.47 0.04 17.68
CA ALA A 53 3.37 -0.05 18.81
C ALA A 53 2.85 -1.05 19.85
N LYS A 54 3.71 -1.97 20.29
CA LYS A 54 3.42 -2.91 21.38
C LYS A 54 4.71 -3.33 22.07
N ASP A 55 4.73 -3.28 23.40
CA ASP A 55 5.84 -3.76 24.24
C ASP A 55 7.22 -3.21 23.82
N GLY A 56 7.29 -1.93 23.45
CA GLY A 56 8.52 -1.26 23.01
C GLY A 56 8.97 -1.58 21.58
N ASN A 57 8.22 -2.40 20.84
CA ASN A 57 8.43 -2.66 19.43
C ASN A 57 7.55 -1.74 18.58
N LEU A 58 8.14 -1.24 17.48
CA LEU A 58 7.45 -0.41 16.51
C LEU A 58 7.43 -1.14 15.17
N SER A 59 6.28 -1.16 14.52
CA SER A 59 6.19 -1.53 13.11
C SER A 59 5.42 -0.46 12.35
N SER A 60 5.77 -0.29 11.08
CA SER A 60 5.14 0.69 10.20
C SER A 60 4.79 0.03 8.88
N LEU A 61 3.56 0.24 8.42
CA LEU A 61 3.08 -0.18 7.12
C LEU A 61 2.75 1.05 6.28
N LEU A 62 3.43 1.18 5.14
CA LEU A 62 3.19 2.23 4.16
C LEU A 62 2.40 1.65 2.99
N ILE A 63 1.23 2.21 2.70
CA ILE A 63 0.39 1.85 1.57
C ILE A 63 0.33 3.03 0.60
N PHE A 64 0.73 2.80 -0.64
CA PHE A 64 0.72 3.79 -1.71
C PHE A 64 -0.38 3.44 -2.71
N LEU A 65 -1.37 4.31 -2.86
CA LEU A 65 -2.39 4.21 -3.89
C LEU A 65 -1.92 4.90 -5.18
N ARG A 66 -2.14 4.24 -6.30
CA ARG A 66 -1.65 4.65 -7.62
C ARG A 66 -2.82 4.58 -8.61
N ASP A 67 -3.12 5.70 -9.29
CA ASP A 67 -4.22 5.78 -10.27
C ASP A 67 -3.78 5.21 -11.63
N PHE A 68 -4.45 4.18 -12.12
CA PHE A 68 -4.20 3.64 -13.47
C PHE A 68 -4.29 4.71 -14.58
N LYS A 69 -5.10 5.77 -14.41
CA LYS A 69 -5.24 6.83 -15.42
C LYS A 69 -3.96 7.68 -15.58
N ASP A 70 -3.15 7.79 -14.53
CA ASP A 70 -1.91 8.57 -14.55
C ASP A 70 -0.69 7.76 -15.05
N TYR A 71 -0.77 6.42 -15.09
CA TYR A 71 0.36 5.54 -15.47
C TYR A 71 0.49 5.25 -16.96
N ALA A 72 -0.47 5.67 -17.80
CA ALA A 72 -0.28 5.60 -19.26
C ALA A 72 1.00 6.33 -19.73
N ILE A 73 1.44 7.36 -19.00
CA ILE A 73 2.69 8.09 -19.27
C ILE A 73 3.93 7.33 -18.75
N VAL A 74 3.80 6.61 -17.64
CA VAL A 74 4.92 5.86 -17.02
C VAL A 74 5.21 4.56 -17.76
N ASP A 75 4.19 3.95 -18.38
CA ASP A 75 4.34 2.73 -19.18
C ASP A 75 5.24 2.95 -20.43
N ILE A 76 5.30 4.18 -20.96
CA ILE A 76 6.21 4.56 -22.05
C ILE A 76 7.68 4.55 -21.57
N PHE A 77 7.94 4.85 -20.29
CA PHE A 77 9.29 4.87 -19.73
C PHE A 77 9.77 3.51 -19.22
N THR A 78 8.86 2.61 -18.82
CA THR A 78 9.20 1.29 -18.26
C THR A 78 9.60 0.24 -19.31
N GLU A 79 9.22 0.39 -20.58
CA GLU A 79 9.76 -0.46 -21.66
C GLU A 79 11.29 -0.39 -21.75
N ASN A 80 11.88 0.73 -21.36
CA ASN A 80 13.33 0.93 -21.32
C ASN A 80 14.02 0.39 -20.05
N LEU A 81 13.26 -0.13 -19.08
CA LEU A 81 13.77 -0.57 -17.77
C LEU A 81 13.70 -2.09 -17.53
N LYS A 82 13.47 -2.90 -18.59
CA LYS A 82 13.33 -4.38 -18.57
C LYS A 82 14.47 -5.16 -17.86
N ASN A 83 15.53 -4.50 -17.42
CA ASN A 83 16.70 -5.11 -16.78
C ASN A 83 16.65 -5.18 -15.24
N ASN A 84 15.61 -4.66 -14.57
CA ASN A 84 15.46 -4.78 -13.12
C ASN A 84 14.35 -5.80 -12.73
N SER A 85 14.78 -6.98 -12.29
CA SER A 85 13.93 -8.16 -12.01
C SER A 85 12.83 -7.92 -10.97
N ASP A 86 13.08 -7.02 -10.02
CA ASP A 86 12.18 -6.77 -8.90
C ASP A 86 10.99 -5.87 -9.31
N LEU A 87 11.21 -4.98 -10.28
CA LEU A 87 10.17 -4.11 -10.86
C LEU A 87 9.24 -4.89 -11.80
N TYR A 88 9.78 -5.84 -12.58
CA TYR A 88 8.99 -6.64 -13.52
C TYR A 88 7.98 -7.58 -12.83
N LYS A 89 8.29 -8.06 -11.62
CA LYS A 89 7.37 -8.90 -10.83
C LYS A 89 6.09 -8.17 -10.40
N ILE A 90 6.18 -6.87 -10.12
CA ILE A 90 5.04 -6.05 -9.69
C ILE A 90 4.04 -5.92 -10.85
N ILE A 91 4.52 -5.67 -12.07
CA ILE A 91 3.68 -5.46 -13.26
C ILE A 91 2.90 -6.73 -13.64
N LYS A 92 3.52 -7.93 -13.55
CA LYS A 92 2.85 -9.18 -13.97
C LYS A 92 1.66 -9.57 -13.08
N GLY A 93 1.67 -9.16 -11.81
CA GLY A 93 0.53 -9.33 -10.90
C GLY A 93 -0.70 -8.53 -11.33
N ASP A 94 -0.48 -7.35 -11.91
CA ASP A 94 -1.50 -6.39 -12.31
C ASP A 94 -2.16 -6.71 -13.67
N ILE A 95 -1.49 -7.49 -14.54
CA ILE A 95 -2.07 -7.91 -15.83
C ILE A 95 -3.14 -9.01 -15.64
N LYS A 96 -3.04 -9.85 -14.60
CA LYS A 96 -4.01 -10.94 -14.40
C LYS A 96 -5.42 -10.45 -14.03
N SER A 97 -5.57 -9.24 -13.49
CA SER A 97 -6.87 -8.63 -13.22
C SER A 97 -7.50 -7.95 -14.43
N TRP A 98 -6.83 -7.92 -15.60
CA TRP A 98 -7.39 -7.41 -16.85
C TRP A 98 -8.23 -8.43 -17.64
N ASN A 99 -8.07 -9.74 -17.37
CA ASN A 99 -8.70 -10.80 -18.16
C ASN A 99 -9.87 -11.52 -17.43
N GLN A 100 -10.50 -10.87 -16.46
CA GLN A 100 -11.74 -11.36 -15.83
C GLN A 100 -12.84 -10.31 -15.89
#